data_AF-A0A2H0UWA2-F1
#
_entry.id   AF-A0A2H0UWA2-F1
#
_cell.length_a   1.000
_cell.length_b   1.000
_cell.length_c   1.000
_cell.angle_alpha   90.00
_cell.angle_beta   90.00
_cell.angle_gamma   90.00
#
_symmetry.space_group_name_H-M   'P 1'
#
loop_
_entity.id
_entity.type
_entity.pdbx_description
1 polymer ?
#
loop_
_entity_poly.entity_id
_entity_poly.type
_entity_poly.pdbx_seq_one_letter_code
_entity_poly.pdbx_strand_id
1 'polypeptide(L)'
;ELLGAVDFEKVKAMTDYLNNAGAKEAIDYVGVLTEGGTDLEMFAKALVNHLRKIMLIKVDSSLANLMAQELTLEQVEIVKKQADIFSLDNVARAIRIFMVAQNDIKRSPIPSLPIELAVVEITNQNLENRK
;
A
#
# COMPACT_ATOMS: atom_id res chain seq x y z
N GLU A 1 -0.06 15.64 1.51
CA GLU A 1 0.65 15.89 0.23
C GLU A 1 -0.15 15.23 -0.87
N LEU A 2 -0.42 15.95 -1.96
CA LEU A 2 -1.02 15.37 -3.16
C LEU A 2 -0.04 14.34 -3.73
N LEU A 3 -0.54 13.14 -4.04
CA LEU A 3 0.24 12.17 -4.81
C LEU A 3 0.32 12.67 -6.25
N GLY A 4 1.52 12.77 -6.81
CA GLY A 4 1.65 12.93 -8.26
C GLY A 4 1.09 11.69 -8.97
N ALA A 5 0.78 11.80 -10.27
CA ALA A 5 0.27 10.66 -11.04
C ALA A 5 1.21 9.44 -11.00
N VAL A 6 2.53 9.69 -11.03
CA VAL A 6 3.57 8.64 -10.90
C VAL A 6 3.53 7.99 -9.52
N ASP A 7 3.34 8.77 -8.45
CA ASP A 7 3.29 8.23 -7.09
C ASP A 7 2.02 7.42 -6.86
N PHE A 8 0.90 7.84 -7.45
CA PHE A 8 -0.35 7.09 -7.42
C PHE A 8 -0.21 5.71 -8.07
N GLU A 9 0.36 5.64 -9.27
CA GLU A 9 0.56 4.35 -9.95
C GLU A 9 1.46 3.40 -9.14
N LYS A 10 2.47 3.95 -8.45
CA LYS A 10 3.34 3.14 -7.59
C LYS A 10 2.61 2.51 -6.41
N VAL A 11 1.85 3.32 -5.67
CA VAL A 11 1.10 2.83 -4.50
C VAL A 11 -0.06 1.93 -4.90
N LYS A 12 -0.70 2.22 -6.04
CA LYS A 12 -1.71 1.36 -6.65
C LYS A 12 -1.12 -0.03 -6.94
N ALA A 13 0.00 -0.09 -7.66
CA ALA A 13 0.63 -1.35 -8.05
C ALA A 13 1.05 -2.19 -6.83
N MET A 14 1.71 -1.57 -5.84
CA MET A 14 2.06 -2.27 -4.59
C MET A 14 0.82 -2.85 -3.89
N THR A 15 -0.25 -2.05 -3.79
CA THR A 15 -1.51 -2.50 -3.19
C THR A 15 -2.12 -3.70 -3.93
N ASP A 16 -2.05 -3.70 -5.27
CA ASP A 16 -2.51 -4.82 -6.09
C ASP A 16 -1.67 -6.09 -5.83
N TYR A 17 -0.34 -5.97 -5.71
CA TYR A 17 0.56 -7.10 -5.41
C TYR A 17 0.33 -7.71 -4.03
N LEU A 18 0.13 -6.88 -2.99
CA LEU A 18 -0.13 -7.32 -1.62
C LEU A 18 -1.35 -8.24 -1.51
N ASN A 19 -2.32 -8.06 -2.40
CA ASN A 19 -3.56 -8.83 -2.39
C ASN A 19 -3.58 -9.97 -3.42
N ASN A 20 -3.07 -9.77 -4.63
CA ASN A 20 -3.31 -10.69 -5.74
C ASN A 20 -2.13 -11.61 -6.09
N ALA A 21 -0.89 -11.20 -5.81
CA ALA A 21 0.28 -11.86 -6.38
C ALA A 21 1.09 -12.66 -5.35
N GLY A 22 1.03 -12.29 -4.07
CA GLY A 22 1.81 -12.96 -3.01
C GLY A 22 3.17 -12.29 -2.78
N ALA A 23 3.97 -12.86 -1.88
CA ALA A 23 5.19 -12.21 -1.38
C ALA A 23 6.22 -11.93 -2.49
N LYS A 24 6.37 -12.85 -3.44
CA LYS A 24 7.42 -12.79 -4.46
C LYS A 24 7.28 -11.55 -5.35
N GLU A 25 6.12 -11.36 -5.96
CA GLU A 25 5.87 -10.29 -6.93
C GLU A 25 5.88 -8.92 -6.26
N ALA A 26 5.39 -8.84 -5.01
CA ALA A 26 5.50 -7.62 -4.22
C ALA A 26 6.97 -7.28 -3.89
N ILE A 27 7.80 -8.26 -3.55
CA ILE A 27 9.25 -8.07 -3.32
C ILE A 27 9.96 -7.69 -4.64
N ASP A 28 9.66 -8.36 -5.75
CA ASP A 28 10.20 -7.99 -7.08
C ASP A 28 9.89 -6.53 -7.40
N TYR A 29 8.67 -6.07 -7.05
CA TYR A 29 8.27 -4.69 -7.24
C TYR A 29 9.04 -3.70 -6.32
N VAL A 30 9.40 -4.09 -5.09
CA VAL A 30 10.32 -3.30 -4.26
C VAL A 30 11.69 -3.16 -4.94
N GLY A 31 12.19 -4.22 -5.58
CA GLY A 31 13.39 -4.18 -6.41
C GLY A 31 13.29 -3.13 -7.52
N VAL A 32 12.21 -3.17 -8.30
CA VAL A 32 11.94 -2.19 -9.37
C VAL A 32 11.90 -0.75 -8.85
N LEU A 33 11.26 -0.51 -7.70
CA LEU A 33 11.21 0.83 -7.08
C LEU A 33 12.62 1.32 -6.70
N THR A 34 13.43 0.42 -6.14
CA THR A 34 14.79 0.71 -5.69
C THR A 34 15.71 1.00 -6.87
N GLU A 35 15.70 0.14 -7.90
CA GLU A 35 16.48 0.32 -9.13
C GLU A 35 16.05 1.58 -9.89
N GLY A 36 14.76 1.93 -9.84
CA GLY A 36 14.21 3.16 -10.38
C GLY A 36 14.54 4.43 -9.58
N GLY A 37 15.32 4.33 -8.50
CA GLY A 37 15.73 5.47 -7.68
C GLY A 37 14.59 6.11 -6.89
N THR A 38 13.53 5.33 -6.60
CA THR A 38 12.41 5.83 -5.79
C THR A 38 12.87 6.08 -4.36
N ASP A 39 12.51 7.24 -3.80
CA ASP A 39 12.62 7.49 -2.37
C ASP A 39 11.64 6.57 -1.62
N LEU A 40 12.18 5.51 -1.00
CA LEU A 40 11.40 4.47 -0.34
C LEU A 40 10.66 4.98 0.90
N GLU A 41 11.16 6.02 1.57
CA GLU A 41 10.48 6.61 2.73
C GLU A 41 9.24 7.40 2.27
N MET A 42 9.41 8.23 1.24
CA MET A 42 8.29 8.96 0.63
C MET A 42 7.26 8.01 0.02
N PHE A 43 7.72 6.94 -0.63
CA PHE A 43 6.85 5.88 -1.13
C PHE A 43 6.08 5.17 -0.02
N ALA A 44 6.74 4.76 1.07
CA ALA A 44 6.07 4.10 2.20
C ALA A 44 5.02 5.01 2.85
N LYS A 45 5.33 6.30 3.03
CA LYS A 45 4.37 7.32 3.50
C LYS A 45 3.17 7.45 2.56
N ALA A 46 3.42 7.49 1.25
CA ALA A 46 2.39 7.53 0.22
C ALA A 46 1.49 6.28 0.26
N LEU A 47 2.10 5.10 0.42
CA LEU A 47 1.40 3.82 0.51
C LEU A 47 0.51 3.75 1.75
N VAL A 48 0.99 4.18 2.92
CA VAL A 48 0.18 4.28 4.15
C VAL A 48 -1.03 5.19 3.92
N ASN A 49 -0.84 6.35 3.27
CA ASN A 49 -1.95 7.24 2.96
C ASN A 49 -2.94 6.62 1.95
N HIS A 50 -2.46 5.86 0.97
CA HIS A 50 -3.30 5.14 0.02
C HIS A 50 -4.12 4.03 0.69
N LEU A 51 -3.49 3.20 1.52
CA LEU A 51 -4.18 2.18 2.30
C LEU A 51 -5.22 2.78 3.26
N ARG A 52 -4.94 3.95 3.85
CA ARG A 52 -5.93 4.70 4.65
C ARG A 52 -7.16 5.06 3.82
N LYS A 53 -6.99 5.49 2.57
CA LYS A 53 -8.12 5.80 1.69
C LYS A 53 -8.98 4.57 1.43
N ILE A 54 -8.35 3.44 1.14
CA ILE A 54 -9.02 2.14 0.98
C ILE A 54 -9.81 1.78 2.24
N MET A 55 -9.18 1.89 3.42
CA MET A 55 -9.83 1.61 4.70
C MET A 55 -11.07 2.49 4.92
N LEU A 56 -10.98 3.80 4.64
CA LEU A 56 -12.12 4.72 4.79
C LEU A 56 -13.30 4.32 3.89
N ILE A 57 -13.04 4.02 2.62
CA ILE A 57 -14.09 3.56 1.69
C ILE A 57 -14.68 2.23 2.15
N LYS A 58 -13.85 1.33 2.72
CA LYS A 58 -14.32 0.04 3.24
C LYS A 58 -15.18 0.17 4.49
N VAL A 59 -14.94 1.20 5.32
CA VAL A 59 -15.80 1.53 6.46
C VAL A 59 -17.15 2.05 5.96
N ASP A 60 -17.13 3.04 5.07
CA ASP A 60 -18.34 3.59 4.46
C ASP A 60 -17.99 4.30 3.15
N SER A 61 -18.71 3.96 2.07
CA SER A 61 -18.46 4.53 0.74
C SER A 61 -18.62 6.05 0.66
N SER A 62 -19.42 6.66 1.55
CA SER A 62 -19.60 8.12 1.64
C SER A 62 -18.35 8.85 2.12
N LEU A 63 -17.43 8.14 2.81
CA LEU A 63 -16.15 8.71 3.26
C LEU A 63 -15.17 8.98 2.11
N ALA A 64 -15.47 8.51 0.89
CA ALA A 64 -14.74 8.92 -0.31
C ALA A 64 -14.74 10.44 -0.54
N ASN A 65 -15.73 11.16 -0.01
CA ASN A 65 -15.77 12.62 -0.08
C ASN A 65 -14.60 13.29 0.66
N LEU A 66 -14.02 12.64 1.68
CA LEU A 66 -12.89 13.16 2.44
C LEU A 66 -11.59 13.22 1.62
N MET A 67 -11.53 12.49 0.50
CA MET A 67 -10.35 12.41 -0.38
C MET A 67 -10.62 12.99 -1.78
N ALA A 68 -11.75 13.66 -1.98
CA ALA A 68 -12.16 14.22 -3.28
C ALA A 68 -11.20 15.31 -3.82
N GLN A 69 -10.42 15.95 -2.94
CA GLN A 69 -9.42 16.95 -3.34
C GLN A 69 -8.03 16.34 -3.60
N GLU A 70 -7.83 15.07 -3.23
CA GLU A 70 -6.52 14.40 -3.37
C GLU A 70 -6.45 13.50 -4.62
N LEU A 71 -7.59 13.12 -5.19
CA LEU A 71 -7.71 12.13 -6.25
C LEU A 71 -8.61 12.62 -7.38
N THR A 72 -8.30 12.19 -8.60
CA THR A 72 -9.24 12.32 -9.72
C THR A 72 -10.40 11.33 -9.58
N LEU A 73 -11.49 11.53 -10.33
CA LEU A 73 -12.62 10.59 -10.36
C LEU A 73 -12.18 9.18 -10.77
N GLU A 74 -11.27 9.06 -11.73
CA GLU A 74 -10.71 7.77 -12.16
C GLU A 74 -9.95 7.08 -11.03
N GLN A 75 -9.12 7.82 -10.30
CA GLN A 75 -8.36 7.30 -9.18
C GLN A 75 -9.27 6.87 -8.02
N VAL A 76 -10.35 7.60 -7.76
CA VAL A 76 -11.37 7.21 -6.77
C VAL A 76 -11.98 5.85 -7.12
N GLU A 77 -12.35 5.64 -8.39
CA GLU A 77 -12.90 4.36 -8.83
C GLU A 77 -11.90 3.20 -8.70
N ILE A 78 -10.60 3.46 -8.93
CA ILE A 78 -9.53 2.47 -8.67
C ILE A 78 -9.47 2.13 -7.18
N VAL A 79 -9.49 3.13 -6.30
CA VAL A 79 -9.40 2.90 -4.84
C VAL A 79 -10.63 2.15 -4.34
N LYS A 80 -11.83 2.43 -4.86
CA LYS A 80 -13.06 1.67 -4.56
C LYS A 80 -12.91 0.19 -4.95
N LYS A 81 -12.42 -0.09 -6.16
CA LYS A 81 -12.17 -1.46 -6.61
C LYS A 81 -11.18 -2.18 -5.69
N GLN A 82 -10.12 -1.51 -5.24
CA GLN A 82 -9.18 -2.11 -4.28
C GLN A 82 -9.84 -2.34 -2.91
N ALA A 83 -10.69 -1.42 -2.45
CA ALA A 83 -11.45 -1.58 -1.20
C ALA A 83 -12.41 -2.77 -1.23
N ASP A 84 -13.01 -3.09 -2.37
CA ASP A 84 -13.88 -4.26 -2.49
C ASP A 84 -13.13 -5.57 -2.21
N ILE A 85 -11.84 -5.63 -2.57
CA ILE A 85 -11.03 -6.85 -2.44
C ILE A 85 -10.44 -7.00 -1.02
N PHE A 86 -10.05 -5.89 -0.38
CA PHE A 86 -9.54 -5.93 0.99
C PHE A 86 -10.67 -6.17 2.01
N SER A 87 -10.41 -7.00 3.03
CA SER A 87 -11.20 -6.94 4.27
C SER A 87 -10.78 -5.73 5.11
N LEU A 88 -11.69 -5.20 5.93
CA LEU A 88 -11.39 -4.06 6.80
C LEU A 88 -10.22 -4.38 7.76
N ASP A 89 -10.19 -5.61 8.28
CA ASP A 89 -9.16 -6.04 9.21
C ASP A 89 -7.78 -6.15 8.53
N ASN A 90 -7.74 -6.67 7.30
CA ASN A 90 -6.50 -6.81 6.53
C ASN A 90 -5.92 -5.44 6.15
N VAL A 91 -6.73 -4.48 5.70
CA VAL A 91 -6.22 -3.14 5.37
C VAL A 91 -5.75 -2.40 6.62
N ALA A 92 -6.47 -2.52 7.74
CA ALA A 92 -6.05 -1.92 9.01
C ALA A 92 -4.72 -2.49 9.52
N ARG A 93 -4.51 -3.80 9.34
CA ARG A 93 -3.25 -4.48 9.65
C ARG A 93 -2.11 -4.01 8.75
N ALA A 94 -2.34 -3.99 7.43
CA ALA A 94 -1.35 -3.52 6.46
C ALA A 94 -0.88 -2.09 6.76
N ILE A 95 -1.81 -1.18 7.12
CA ILE A 95 -1.47 0.18 7.55
C ILE A 95 -0.49 0.16 8.74
N ARG A 96 -0.79 -0.61 9.80
CA ARG A 96 0.07 -0.67 10.99
C ARG A 96 1.47 -1.19 10.66
N ILE A 97 1.55 -2.26 9.87
CA ILE A 97 2.82 -2.86 9.46
C ILE A 97 3.65 -1.86 8.62
N PHE A 98 3.04 -1.21 7.63
CA PHE A 98 3.75 -0.22 6.81
C PHE A 98 4.12 1.05 7.56
N MET A 99 3.36 1.46 8.59
CA MET A 99 3.77 2.56 9.47
C MET A 99 5.05 2.21 10.25
N VAL A 100 5.19 0.97 10.72
CA VAL A 100 6.43 0.50 11.36
C VAL A 100 7.56 0.49 10.33
N ALA A 101 7.33 -0.15 9.18
CA ALA A 101 8.33 -0.23 8.11
C ALA A 101 8.83 1.16 7.69
N GLN A 102 7.92 2.13 7.48
CA GLN A 102 8.26 3.50 7.12
C GLN A 102 9.24 4.13 8.11
N ASN A 103 9.01 3.96 9.41
CA ASN A 103 9.87 4.53 10.45
C ASN A 103 11.25 3.85 10.51
N ASP A 104 11.33 2.58 10.13
CA ASP A 104 12.56 1.79 10.18
C ASP A 104 13.47 1.98 8.96
N ILE A 105 12.94 2.45 7.81
CA ILE A 105 13.71 2.64 6.55
C ILE A 105 15.02 3.41 6.79
N LYS A 106 14.95 4.58 7.44
CA LYS A 106 16.13 5.43 7.70
C LYS A 106 17.20 4.78 8.58
N ARG A 107 16.80 3.82 9.41
CA ARG A 107 17.67 3.18 10.41
C ARG A 107 18.14 1.79 9.95
N SER A 108 17.52 1.27 8.91
CA SER A 108 17.83 -0.04 8.35
C SER A 108 19.19 0.00 7.64
N PRO A 109 20.03 -1.05 7.80
CA PRO A 109 21.25 -1.19 7.00
C PRO A 109 20.95 -1.38 5.51
N ILE A 110 19.74 -1.87 5.18
CA ILE A 110 19.24 -2.06 3.82
C ILE A 110 17.90 -1.31 3.73
N PRO A 111 17.82 -0.16 3.04
CA PRO A 111 16.61 0.67 3.03
C PRO A 111 15.33 -0.05 2.55
N SER A 112 15.45 -1.05 1.67
CA SER A 112 14.31 -1.84 1.17
C SER A 112 13.81 -2.91 2.16
N LEU A 113 14.66 -3.38 3.07
CA LEU A 113 14.37 -4.51 3.96
C LEU A 113 13.11 -4.30 4.81
N PRO A 114 12.84 -3.12 5.41
CA PRO A 114 11.60 -2.93 6.19
C PRO A 114 10.33 -3.11 5.35
N ILE A 115 10.37 -2.72 4.07
CA ILE A 115 9.25 -2.89 3.14
C ILE A 115 9.11 -4.37 2.74
N GLU A 116 10.22 -5.05 2.49
CA GLU A 116 10.23 -6.48 2.17
C GLU A 116 9.67 -7.33 3.33
N LEU A 117 10.07 -7.02 4.57
CA LEU A 117 9.53 -7.67 5.78
C LEU A 117 8.02 -7.42 5.93
N ALA A 118 7.58 -6.18 5.71
CA ALA A 118 6.16 -5.83 5.73
C ALA A 118 5.35 -6.63 4.70
N VAL A 119 5.88 -6.77 3.48
CA VAL A 119 5.27 -7.57 2.41
C VAL A 119 5.13 -9.03 2.84
N VAL A 120 6.18 -9.64 3.39
CA VAL A 120 6.16 -11.03 3.86
C VAL A 120 5.12 -11.23 4.95
N GLU A 121 5.06 -10.34 5.93
CA GLU A 121 4.10 -10.43 7.04
C GLU A 121 2.65 -10.35 6.57
N ILE A 122 2.34 -9.42 5.67
CA ILE A 122 0.99 -9.24 5.12
C ILE A 122 0.58 -10.44 4.25
N THR A 123 1.48 -10.93 3.40
CA THR A 123 1.15 -11.96 2.40
C THR A 123 1.13 -13.38 2.99
N ASN A 124 1.96 -13.69 3.99
CA ASN A 124 1.96 -15.01 4.63
C ASN A 124 0.65 -15.31 5.39
N GLN A 125 0.04 -14.33 6.05
CA GLN A 125 -1.24 -14.55 6.75
C GLN A 125 -2.46 -14.50 5.82
N ASN A 126 -2.35 -13.86 4.65
CA ASN A 126 -3.37 -13.97 3.61
C ASN A 126 -3.52 -15.42 3.09
N LEU A 127 -2.45 -16.23 3.15
CA LEU A 127 -2.51 -17.65 2.80
C LEU A 127 -3.25 -18.50 3.86
N GLU A 128 -3.20 -18.11 5.14
CA GLU A 128 -3.92 -18.82 6.21
C GLU A 128 -5.43 -18.53 6.17
N ASN A 129 -5.84 -17.32 5.82
CA ASN A 129 -7.25 -16.93 5.72
C ASN A 129 -7.94 -17.41 4.42
N ARG A 130 -7.19 -17.98 3.46
CA ARG A 130 -7.70 -18.53 2.18
C ARG A 130 -7.89 -20.06 2.21
N LYS A 131 -7.49 -20.73 3.30
CA LYS A 131 -7.76 -22.16 3.54
C LYS A 131 -9.04 -22.33 4.34
#